data_AF-A0A660Z9U2-F1
#
_entry.id   AF-A0A660Z9U2-F1
#
_cell.length_a   1.000
_cell.length_b   1.000
_cell.length_c   1.000
_cell.angle_alpha   90.00
_cell.angle_beta   90.00
_cell.angle_gamma   90.00
#
_symmetry.space_group_name_H-M   'P 1'
#
loop_
_entity.id
_entity.type
_entity.pdbx_description
1 polymer ?
#
loop_
_entity_poly.entity_id
_entity_poly.type
_entity_poly.pdbx_seq_one_letter_code
_entity_poly.pdbx_strand_id
1 'polypeptide(L)'
;IALTDIGVGHDTLMAEVVPGIDFIIGGFDGRGIREAYEHPVTHTVMVRTYGGVSDLGRLLIHYDRDAGVITGYDWSRISLLAEQETPDPLIKEYVEKNIRSFLKRGVDNSGFEN
;
A
#
# COMPACT_ATOMS: atom_id res chain seq x y z
N ILE A 1 5.16 -12.99 0.99
CA ILE A 1 4.47 -11.68 0.83
C ILE A 1 4.76 -11.12 -0.55
N ALA A 2 3.73 -10.80 -1.33
CA ALA A 2 3.82 -10.10 -2.60
C ALA A 2 3.45 -8.61 -2.41
N LEU A 3 4.25 -7.71 -2.99
CA LEU A 3 3.98 -6.27 -3.05
C LEU A 3 3.70 -5.91 -4.51
N THR A 4 2.51 -5.41 -4.80
CA THR A 4 2.03 -5.28 -6.18
C THR A 4 1.44 -3.90 -6.47
N ASP A 5 1.47 -3.53 -7.75
CA ASP A 5 0.84 -2.32 -8.29
C ASP A 5 0.11 -2.65 -9.60
N ILE A 6 -0.81 -3.64 -9.53
CA ILE A 6 -1.47 -4.22 -10.72
C ILE A 6 -3.00 -4.12 -10.70
N GLY A 7 -3.57 -3.50 -9.67
CA GLY A 7 -5.02 -3.32 -9.53
C GLY A 7 -5.73 -4.53 -8.92
N VAL A 8 -6.90 -4.29 -8.35
CA VAL A 8 -7.60 -5.28 -7.50
C VAL A 8 -7.98 -6.56 -8.25
N GLY A 9 -8.33 -6.45 -9.54
CA GLY A 9 -8.70 -7.61 -10.36
C GLY A 9 -7.53 -8.56 -10.59
N HIS A 10 -6.34 -8.03 -10.91
CA HIS A 10 -5.16 -8.86 -11.12
C HIS A 10 -4.61 -9.43 -9.80
N ASP A 11 -4.68 -8.68 -8.70
CA ASP A 11 -4.34 -9.21 -7.37
C ASP A 11 -5.27 -10.37 -6.97
N THR A 12 -6.57 -10.25 -7.26
CA THR A 12 -7.54 -11.31 -6.99
C THR A 12 -7.25 -12.57 -7.81
N LEU A 13 -6.95 -12.40 -9.10
CA LEU A 13 -6.54 -13.52 -9.95
C LEU A 13 -5.25 -14.16 -9.45
N MET A 14 -4.26 -13.36 -9.04
CA MET A 14 -2.99 -13.85 -8.51
C MET A 14 -3.19 -14.63 -7.20
N ALA A 15 -4.06 -14.15 -6.30
CA ALA A 15 -4.43 -14.84 -5.07
C ALA A 15 -5.08 -16.21 -5.34
N GLU A 16 -5.81 -16.35 -6.45
CA GLU A 16 -6.48 -17.59 -6.84
C GLU A 16 -5.52 -18.59 -7.49
N VAL A 17 -4.65 -18.14 -8.41
CA VAL A 17 -3.88 -19.03 -9.30
C VAL A 17 -2.45 -19.29 -8.85
N VAL A 18 -1.89 -18.47 -7.97
CA VAL A 18 -0.49 -18.60 -7.52
C VAL A 18 -0.44 -19.17 -6.10
N PRO A 19 -0.22 -20.49 -5.93
CA PRO A 19 -0.09 -21.07 -4.61
C PRO A 19 1.17 -20.58 -3.89
N GLY A 20 1.13 -20.54 -2.56
CA GLY A 20 2.28 -20.18 -1.72
C GLY A 20 2.46 -18.69 -1.46
N ILE A 21 1.52 -17.83 -1.88
CA ILE A 21 1.47 -16.43 -1.47
C ILE A 21 0.59 -16.31 -0.22
N ASP A 22 1.19 -16.01 0.93
CA ASP A 22 0.40 -15.80 2.16
C ASP A 22 -0.31 -14.45 2.18
N PHE A 23 0.37 -13.40 1.71
CA PHE A 23 -0.12 -12.02 1.73
C PHE A 23 0.17 -11.28 0.43
N ILE A 24 -0.79 -10.50 -0.05
CA ILE A 24 -0.67 -9.52 -1.12
C ILE A 24 -0.95 -8.13 -0.55
N ILE A 25 -0.01 -7.22 -0.73
CA ILE A 25 -0.16 -5.80 -0.44
C ILE A 25 -0.28 -5.08 -1.79
N GLY A 26 -1.49 -4.66 -2.13
CA GLY A 26 -1.82 -4.19 -3.49
C GLY A 26 -2.00 -2.68 -3.64
N GLY A 27 -1.73 -2.19 -4.85
CA GLY A 27 -1.90 -0.78 -5.28
C GLY A 27 -2.55 -0.63 -6.65
N PHE A 28 -2.32 0.50 -7.32
CA PHE A 28 -2.70 0.90 -8.70
C PHE A 28 -3.89 1.84 -8.83
N ASP A 29 -5.11 1.32 -8.64
CA ASP A 29 -6.35 2.01 -9.03
C ASP A 29 -6.92 2.96 -7.96
N GLY A 30 -6.18 3.17 -6.86
CA GLY A 30 -6.61 3.97 -5.71
C GLY A 30 -7.77 3.36 -4.91
N ARG A 31 -8.22 2.14 -5.24
CA ARG A 31 -9.25 1.43 -4.49
C ARG A 31 -8.63 0.72 -3.28
N GLY A 32 -9.04 1.16 -2.10
CA GLY A 32 -8.76 0.49 -0.84
C GLY A 32 -9.83 -0.56 -0.50
N ILE A 33 -9.45 -1.50 0.36
CA ILE A 33 -10.35 -2.48 0.96
C ILE A 33 -10.46 -2.22 2.46
N ARG A 34 -11.70 -2.17 2.97
CA ARG A 34 -11.96 -1.81 4.36
C ARG A 34 -11.50 -2.88 5.33
N GLU A 35 -11.79 -4.12 4.98
CA GLU A 35 -11.40 -5.34 5.68
C GLU A 35 -10.45 -6.13 4.77
N ALA A 36 -9.54 -6.88 5.36
CA ALA A 36 -8.70 -7.78 4.60
C ALA A 36 -9.57 -8.84 3.93
N TYR A 37 -9.27 -9.17 2.68
CA TYR A 37 -9.93 -10.25 1.98
C TYR A 37 -9.04 -11.49 2.06
N GLU A 38 -9.56 -12.61 2.52
CA GLU A 38 -8.86 -13.90 2.49
C GLU A 38 -9.47 -14.79 1.42
N HIS A 39 -8.65 -15.22 0.46
CA HIS A 39 -9.11 -16.10 -0.60
C HIS A 39 -9.46 -17.49 -0.02
N PRO A 40 -10.67 -18.03 -0.25
CA PRO A 40 -11.19 -19.19 0.49
C PRO A 40 -10.49 -20.52 0.17
N VAL A 41 -9.70 -20.59 -0.91
CA VAL A 41 -9.03 -21.83 -1.35
C VAL A 41 -7.54 -21.80 -1.03
N THR A 42 -6.88 -20.69 -1.33
CA THR A 42 -5.42 -20.53 -1.18
C THR A 42 -5.04 -19.92 0.15
N HIS A 43 -6.03 -19.39 0.90
CA HIS A 43 -5.82 -18.64 2.14
C HIS A 43 -4.87 -17.44 1.97
N THR A 44 -4.70 -16.95 0.74
CA THR A 44 -3.97 -15.72 0.46
C THR A 44 -4.77 -14.53 0.96
N VAL A 45 -4.15 -13.73 1.81
CA VAL A 45 -4.75 -12.52 2.39
C VAL A 45 -4.36 -11.29 1.56
N MET A 46 -5.35 -10.53 1.13
CA MET A 46 -5.18 -9.30 0.36
C MET A 46 -5.52 -8.08 1.22
N VAL A 47 -4.63 -7.09 1.22
CA VAL A 47 -4.81 -5.79 1.89
C VAL A 47 -4.40 -4.64 0.97
N ARG A 48 -5.13 -3.51 1.05
CA ARG A 48 -4.90 -2.31 0.23
C ARG A 48 -5.37 -1.06 0.96
N THR A 49 -4.62 0.03 0.83
CA THR A 49 -5.00 1.38 1.26
C THR A 49 -5.73 2.13 0.15
N TYR A 50 -6.43 3.21 0.50
CA TYR A 50 -7.02 4.11 -0.50
C TYR A 50 -5.93 5.03 -1.10
N GLY A 51 -6.18 5.46 -2.34
CA GLY A 51 -5.31 6.40 -3.04
C GLY A 51 -5.20 7.76 -2.35
N GLY A 52 -4.28 8.58 -2.84
CA GLY A 52 -4.09 9.96 -2.37
C GLY A 52 -3.49 10.06 -0.97
N VAL A 53 -2.82 9.01 -0.49
CA VAL A 53 -2.22 8.95 0.86
C VAL A 53 -3.27 9.25 1.95
N SER A 54 -4.51 8.82 1.71
CA SER A 54 -5.65 9.11 2.59
C SER A 54 -5.69 8.21 3.83
N ASP A 55 -5.08 7.04 3.75
CA ASP A 55 -4.86 6.17 4.90
C ASP A 55 -3.51 5.42 4.84
N LEU A 56 -3.06 4.98 6.01
CA LEU A 56 -1.92 4.09 6.23
C LEU A 56 -2.44 2.71 6.64
N GLY A 57 -1.97 1.67 5.95
CA GLY A 57 -2.29 0.29 6.27
C GLY A 57 -1.37 -0.28 7.35
N ARG A 58 -1.94 -0.94 8.36
CA ARG A 58 -1.22 -1.73 9.36
C ARG A 58 -1.63 -3.18 9.25
N LEU A 59 -0.70 -4.01 8.76
CA LEU A 59 -0.82 -5.47 8.75
C LEU A 59 0.10 -6.04 9.83
N LEU A 60 -0.49 -6.64 10.87
CA LEU A 60 0.24 -7.40 11.88
C LEU A 60 0.16 -8.89 11.52
N ILE A 61 1.30 -9.55 11.42
CA ILE A 61 1.38 -10.97 11.05
C ILE A 61 1.77 -11.77 12.29
N HIS A 62 0.98 -12.78 12.63
CA HIS A 62 1.29 -13.72 13.70
C HIS A 62 2.03 -14.92 13.11
N TYR A 63 3.23 -15.17 13.63
CA TYR A 63 4.13 -16.20 13.13
C TYR A 63 4.63 -17.06 14.29
N ASP A 64 4.36 -18.36 14.21
CA ASP A 64 4.95 -19.36 15.10
C ASP A 64 6.34 -19.72 14.58
N ARG A 65 7.35 -19.41 15.39
CA ARG A 65 8.75 -19.64 15.03
C ARG A 65 9.16 -21.11 15.09
N ASP A 66 8.57 -21.87 15.99
CA ASP A 66 8.95 -23.27 16.20
C ASP A 66 8.31 -24.15 15.13
N ALA A 67 7.04 -23.88 14.79
CA ALA A 67 6.35 -24.56 13.71
C ALA A 67 6.71 -24.01 12.32
N GLY A 68 7.25 -22.80 12.25
CA GLY A 68 7.65 -22.16 10.99
C GLY A 68 6.46 -21.73 10.12
N VAL A 69 5.32 -21.38 10.73
CA VAL A 69 4.06 -21.09 10.03
C VAL A 69 3.42 -19.80 10.50
N ILE A 70 2.66 -19.18 9.60
CA ILE A 70 1.76 -18.06 9.94
C ILE A 70 0.53 -18.63 10.64
N THR A 71 0.17 -18.05 11.78
CA THR A 71 -0.96 -18.50 12.62
C THR A 71 -2.15 -17.54 12.60
N GLY A 72 -1.98 -16.36 12.00
CA GLY A 72 -3.04 -15.38 11.84
C GLY A 72 -2.51 -14.01 11.44
N TYR A 73 -3.44 -13.05 11.35
CA TYR A 73 -3.11 -11.66 11.04
C TYR A 73 -4.17 -10.71 11.61
N ASP A 74 -3.77 -9.47 11.84
CA ASP A 74 -4.69 -8.35 12.07
C ASP A 74 -4.47 -7.27 11.02
N TRP A 75 -5.57 -6.75 10.46
CA TRP A 75 -5.55 -5.64 9.53
C TRP A 75 -6.28 -4.44 10.12
N SER A 76 -5.62 -3.29 10.11
CA SER A 76 -6.26 -2.02 10.40
C SER A 76 -5.76 -0.92 9.48
N ARG A 77 -6.55 0.15 9.40
CA ARG A 77 -6.23 1.33 8.60
C ARG A 77 -6.27 2.56 9.50
N ILE A 78 -5.27 3.40 9.34
CA ILE A 78 -5.10 4.64 10.09
C ILE A 78 -5.37 5.78 9.11
N SER A 79 -6.42 6.55 9.36
CA SER A 79 -6.76 7.73 8.56
C SER A 79 -5.61 8.74 8.62
N LEU A 80 -5.23 9.32 7.48
CA LEU A 80 -4.21 10.37 7.39
C LEU A 80 -4.80 11.71 6.94
N LEU A 81 -6.09 11.93 7.18
CA LEU A 81 -6.73 13.21 6.88
C LEU A 81 -5.98 14.36 7.57
N ALA A 82 -5.67 15.41 6.82
CA ALA A 82 -4.80 16.50 7.26
C ALA A 82 -5.35 17.28 8.46
N GLU A 83 -6.66 17.23 8.69
CA GLU A 83 -7.31 17.81 9.85
C GLU A 83 -7.04 17.02 11.14
N GLN A 84 -6.59 15.77 11.02
CA GLN A 84 -6.38 14.84 12.13
C GLN A 84 -4.89 14.70 12.49
N GLU A 85 -3.99 14.90 11.54
CA GLU A 85 -2.56 14.61 11.69
C GLU A 85 -1.69 15.85 11.44
N THR A 86 -0.70 16.07 12.32
CA THR A 86 0.30 17.14 12.13
C THR A 86 1.52 16.58 11.39
N PRO A 87 1.96 17.18 10.27
CA PRO A 87 3.17 16.72 9.58
C PRO A 87 4.39 16.75 10.50
N ASP A 88 5.22 15.71 10.42
CA ASP A 88 6.50 15.69 11.10
C ASP A 88 7.35 16.91 10.68
N PRO A 89 7.87 17.71 11.63
CA PRO A 89 8.60 18.94 11.31
C PRO A 89 9.82 18.72 10.41
N LEU A 90 10.55 17.60 10.58
CA LEU A 90 11.74 17.29 9.80
C LEU A 90 11.37 16.89 8.37
N ILE A 91 10.31 16.10 8.22
CA ILE A 91 9.79 15.72 6.90
C ILE A 91 9.24 16.95 6.18
N LYS A 92 8.52 17.82 6.88
CA LYS A 92 8.01 19.07 6.33
C LYS A 92 9.15 19.95 5.82
N GLU A 93 10.18 20.18 6.63
CA GLU A 93 11.35 20.96 6.22
C GLU A 93 12.05 20.34 5.00
N TYR A 94 12.24 19.01 5.01
CA TYR A 94 12.83 18.28 3.89
C TYR A 94 12.02 18.46 2.60
N VAL A 95 10.70 18.28 2.66
CA VAL A 95 9.81 18.41 1.51
C VAL A 95 9.83 19.84 0.98
N GLU A 96 9.65 20.85 1.84
CA GLU A 96 9.64 22.27 1.45
C GLU A 96 10.95 22.71 0.79
N LYS A 97 12.09 22.23 1.30
CA LYS A 97 13.41 22.49 0.73
C LYS A 97 13.57 21.87 -0.66
N ASN A 98 13.04 20.68 -0.88
CA ASN A 98 13.29 19.90 -2.10
C ASN A 98 12.20 20.07 -3.19
N ILE A 99 10.96 20.42 -2.83
CA ILE A 99 9.83 20.58 -3.78
C ILE A 99 10.11 21.65 -4.84
N ARG A 100 10.79 22.74 -4.48
CA ARG A 100 11.16 23.81 -5.42
C ARG A 100 12.12 23.33 -6.52
N SER A 101 12.98 22.35 -6.21
CA SER A 101 13.90 21.75 -7.19
C SER A 101 13.16 20.81 -8.17
N PHE A 102 12.15 20.10 -7.68
CA PHE A 102 11.34 19.18 -8.47
C PHE A 102 10.40 19.92 -9.41
N LEU A 103 9.74 20.98 -8.93
CA LEU A 103 8.85 21.81 -9.75
C LEU A 103 9.60 22.55 -10.86
N LYS A 104 10.83 23.03 -10.60
CA LYS A 104 11.67 23.65 -11.66
C LYS A 104 12.02 22.66 -12.78
N ARG A 105 12.37 21.41 -12.43
CA ARG A 105 12.72 20.37 -13.41
C ARG A 105 11.52 19.87 -14.22
N GLY A 106 10.33 19.86 -13.62
CA GLY A 106 9.08 19.50 -14.32
C GLY A 106 8.64 20.54 -15.34
N VAL A 107 8.86 21.83 -15.06
CA VAL A 107 8.57 22.92 -16.01
C VAL A 107 9.52 22.86 -17.22
N ASP A 108 10.80 22.60 -17.02
CA ASP A 108 11.79 22.53 -18.12
C ASP A 108 11.56 21.34 -19.08
N ASN A 109 10.96 20.24 -18.62
CA ASN A 109 10.65 19.07 -19.46
C ASN A 109 9.29 19.15 -20.18
N SER A 110 8.48 20.17 -19.92
CA SER A 110 7.18 20.37 -20.61
C SER A 110 7.28 21.13 -21.94
N GLY A 111 8.49 21.46 -22.37
CA GLY A 111 8.77 22.21 -23.61
C GLY A 111 9.04 21.37 -24.87
N PHE A 112 8.86 20.05 -24.84
CA PHE A 112 9.16 19.17 -25.99
C PHE A 112 8.06 18.14 -26.25
N GLU A 113 6.82 18.58 -26.49
CA GLU A 113 5.88 17.82 -27.33
C GLU A 113 5.07 18.81 -28.19
N ASN A 114 5.47 18.95 -29.45
CA ASN A 114 4.69 19.47 -30.58
C ASN A 114 4.71 18.41 -31.67
#